data_AF-A0A3N5FCA2-F1
#
_entry.id   AF-A0A3N5FCA2-F1
#
_cell.length_a   1.000
_cell.length_b   1.000
_cell.length_c   1.000
_cell.angle_alpha   90.00
_cell.angle_beta   90.00
_cell.angle_gamma   90.00
#
_symmetry.space_group_name_H-M   'P 1'
#
loop_
_entity.id
_entity.type
_entity.pdbx_description
1 polymer ?
#
loop_
_entity_poly.entity_id
_entity_poly.type
_entity_poly.pdbx_seq_one_letter_code
_entity_poly.pdbx_strand_id
1 'polypeptide(L)'
;YLLNVPASRMSANPAAPEEFLEFARRRIPRASGEDFLPRSLYGDYLEEALLAAQLSSPRHVRFETWRGEVEGLRRVERDAPLRVELGDGRDLTADHVVLATGNPPPASIRAAQSVVGHPRYIGNPWVHDLQFVREEKVLLIGTGLTAADVISASSADERTTPSLHALSRHGFVPPRQTPFRPDAFPGDGHALLAAATSLRGLTRSVRLLATEAEDCGGDWREAITFVRNMAPTIWRRLPERDRLRFLRHLRALWDAHRHRLPAEVLRRIDALKAQGRLHVHAGRIEEINPHGDRLEVRWRPRGVGGSCTHVFDRVVNCTGPDYTIANSGEALWRNLVQCRLAAPDALGLGLRTGPNGAVVDADAWPGPHLFYVGPMLRADHWEATAVGELRMHAQRVATLLANER
;
A
#
# COMPACT_ATOMS: atom_id res chain seq x y z
N TYR A 1 9.96 -4.74 11.14
CA TYR A 1 8.66 -4.97 10.47
C TYR A 1 8.67 -6.28 9.71
N LEU A 2 7.59 -7.06 9.75
CA LEU A 2 7.43 -8.28 8.97
C LEU A 2 6.78 -7.99 7.61
N LEU A 3 7.04 -8.86 6.64
CA LEU A 3 6.24 -8.97 5.43
C LEU A 3 4.81 -9.38 5.80
N ASN A 4 3.84 -8.93 5.01
CA ASN A 4 2.42 -9.29 5.21
C ASN A 4 1.95 -10.38 4.24
N VAL A 5 2.90 -10.97 3.49
CA VAL A 5 2.72 -12.06 2.55
C VAL A 5 3.77 -13.12 2.87
N PRO A 6 3.42 -14.42 2.83
CA PRO A 6 4.38 -15.49 3.10
C PRO A 6 5.55 -15.53 2.12
N ALA A 7 6.68 -16.04 2.58
CA ALA A 7 7.93 -16.13 1.83
C ALA A 7 7.77 -16.82 0.45
N SER A 8 6.97 -17.87 0.36
CA SER A 8 6.69 -18.62 -0.89
C SER A 8 6.07 -17.77 -2.00
N ARG A 9 5.50 -16.60 -1.66
CA ARG A 9 4.79 -15.73 -2.61
C ARG A 9 5.53 -14.42 -2.87
N MET A 10 6.71 -14.25 -2.28
CA MET A 10 7.45 -13.00 -2.26
C MET A 10 8.59 -12.92 -3.28
N SER A 11 8.84 -13.95 -4.10
CA SER A 11 9.83 -13.84 -5.18
C SER A 11 9.56 -12.65 -6.11
N ALA A 12 10.63 -11.94 -6.48
CA ALA A 12 10.62 -10.85 -7.46
C ALA A 12 10.58 -11.39 -8.90
N ASN A 13 11.04 -12.62 -9.13
CA ASN A 13 11.04 -13.27 -10.44
C ASN A 13 9.79 -14.16 -10.61
N PRO A 14 8.86 -13.82 -11.52
CA PRO A 14 7.67 -14.65 -11.77
C PRO A 14 7.98 -16.07 -12.24
N ALA A 15 9.12 -16.27 -12.92
CA ALA A 15 9.54 -17.57 -13.43
C ALA A 15 10.24 -18.44 -12.38
N ALA A 16 10.65 -17.86 -11.25
CA ALA A 16 11.31 -18.56 -10.14
C ALA A 16 10.57 -18.25 -8.83
N PRO A 17 9.38 -18.84 -8.59
CA PRO A 17 8.51 -18.47 -7.48
C PRO A 17 9.12 -18.72 -6.09
N GLU A 18 10.07 -19.65 -5.97
CA GLU A 18 10.74 -20.00 -4.71
C GLU A 18 12.04 -19.23 -4.44
N GLU A 19 12.49 -18.38 -5.36
CA GLU A 19 13.82 -17.73 -5.31
C GLU A 19 14.07 -16.96 -4.00
N PHE A 20 13.07 -16.22 -3.51
CA PHE A 20 13.18 -15.53 -2.22
C PHE A 20 13.25 -16.49 -1.03
N LEU A 21 12.52 -17.61 -1.07
CA LEU A 21 12.57 -18.62 0.00
C LEU A 21 13.93 -19.32 0.04
N GLU A 22 14.50 -19.65 -1.12
CA GLU A 22 15.84 -20.20 -1.23
C GLU A 22 16.90 -19.21 -0.71
N PHE A 23 16.78 -17.93 -1.07
CA PHE A 23 17.60 -16.86 -0.51
C PHE A 23 17.49 -16.79 1.02
N ALA A 24 16.27 -16.83 1.55
CA ALA A 24 16.02 -16.75 2.98
C ALA A 24 16.63 -17.95 3.72
N ARG A 25 16.54 -19.16 3.16
CA ARG A 25 17.10 -20.38 3.75
C ARG A 25 18.63 -20.35 3.88
N ARG A 26 19.34 -19.58 3.04
CA ARG A 26 20.79 -19.37 3.21
C ARG A 26 21.14 -18.65 4.51
N ARG A 27 20.26 -17.78 5.01
CA ARG A 27 20.45 -16.98 6.23
C ARG A 27 19.67 -17.52 7.43
N ILE A 28 18.53 -18.15 7.18
CA ILE A 28 17.62 -18.73 8.16
C ILE A 28 17.29 -20.16 7.70
N PRO A 29 18.12 -21.18 8.01
CA PRO A 29 17.96 -22.53 7.48
C PRO A 29 16.60 -23.20 7.75
N ARG A 30 15.88 -22.76 8.80
CA ARG A 30 14.56 -23.27 9.16
C ARG A 30 13.38 -22.51 8.54
N ALA A 31 13.65 -21.52 7.68
CA ALA A 31 12.59 -20.74 7.04
C ALA A 31 11.67 -21.63 6.19
N SER A 32 10.38 -21.52 6.45
CA SER A 32 9.28 -22.15 5.73
C SER A 32 8.66 -21.18 4.72
N GLY A 33 8.04 -21.73 3.67
CA GLY A 33 7.30 -20.94 2.69
C GLY A 33 6.13 -20.16 3.28
N GLU A 34 5.56 -20.63 4.40
CA GLU A 34 4.45 -19.98 5.10
C GLU A 34 4.91 -18.89 6.09
N ASP A 35 6.21 -18.71 6.28
CA ASP A 35 6.74 -17.73 7.21
C ASP A 35 6.60 -16.29 6.69
N PHE A 36 6.31 -15.37 7.61
CA PHE A 36 6.30 -13.94 7.37
C PHE A 36 7.66 -13.36 7.78
N LEU A 37 8.58 -13.27 6.82
CA LEU A 37 9.97 -12.88 7.07
C LEU A 37 10.15 -11.36 7.22
N PRO A 38 11.27 -10.89 7.81
CA PRO A 38 11.55 -9.46 7.95
C PRO A 38 11.61 -8.71 6.60
N ARG A 39 11.11 -7.47 6.56
CA ARG A 39 11.19 -6.62 5.36
C ARG A 39 12.64 -6.27 4.97
N SER A 40 13.54 -6.15 5.94
CA SER A 40 14.97 -5.92 5.68
C SER A 40 15.59 -7.06 4.89
N LEU A 41 15.29 -8.31 5.27
CA LEU A 41 15.75 -9.50 4.55
C LEU A 41 15.24 -9.52 3.09
N TYR A 42 14.03 -9.01 2.85
CA TYR A 42 13.52 -8.83 1.49
C TYR A 42 14.27 -7.73 0.71
N GLY A 43 14.69 -6.66 1.38
CA GLY A 43 15.58 -5.65 0.80
C GLY A 43 16.92 -6.24 0.36
N ASP A 44 17.56 -7.02 1.24
CA ASP A 44 18.82 -7.71 0.94
C ASP A 44 18.68 -8.65 -0.27
N TYR A 45 17.52 -9.33 -0.40
CA TYR A 45 17.21 -10.17 -1.55
C TYR A 45 17.12 -9.39 -2.85
N LEU A 46 16.44 -8.24 -2.84
CA LEU A 46 16.32 -7.40 -4.03
C LEU A 46 17.68 -6.82 -4.46
N GLU A 47 18.54 -6.47 -3.50
CA GLU A 47 19.90 -6.00 -3.78
C GLU A 47 20.76 -7.12 -4.40
N GLU A 48 20.72 -8.33 -3.84
CA GLU A 48 21.43 -9.50 -4.38
C GLU A 48 20.91 -9.85 -5.79
N ALA A 49 19.59 -9.79 -6.02
CA ALA A 49 18.98 -10.04 -7.32
C ALA A 49 19.39 -9.00 -8.37
N LEU A 50 19.42 -7.71 -8.01
CA LEU A 50 19.88 -6.63 -8.89
C LEU A 50 21.36 -6.80 -9.24
N LEU A 51 22.21 -7.11 -8.26
CA LEU A 51 23.62 -7.36 -8.49
C LEU A 51 23.84 -8.56 -9.43
N ALA A 52 23.12 -9.66 -9.22
CA ALA A 52 23.18 -10.83 -10.09
C ALA A 52 22.76 -10.50 -11.54
N ALA A 53 21.70 -9.70 -11.71
CA ALA A 53 21.26 -9.23 -13.04
C ALA A 53 22.32 -8.35 -13.72
N GLN A 54 22.97 -7.46 -12.99
CA GLN A 54 24.07 -6.63 -13.52
C GLN A 54 25.26 -7.49 -13.96
N LEU A 55 25.70 -8.43 -13.12
CA LEU A 55 26.86 -9.29 -13.41
C LEU A 55 26.62 -10.25 -14.58
N SER A 56 25.39 -10.68 -14.79
CA SER A 56 24.99 -11.56 -15.90
C SER A 56 24.60 -10.82 -17.18
N SER A 57 24.57 -9.47 -17.16
CA SER A 57 24.17 -8.67 -18.30
C SER A 57 25.13 -8.81 -19.49
N PRO A 58 24.64 -8.83 -20.75
CA PRO A 58 25.50 -8.82 -21.93
C PRO A 58 26.45 -7.62 -21.95
N ARG A 59 27.63 -7.77 -22.56
CA ARG A 59 28.67 -6.71 -22.60
C ARG A 59 28.22 -5.36 -23.19
N HIS A 60 27.18 -5.36 -24.03
CA HIS A 60 26.65 -4.14 -24.64
C HIS A 60 25.65 -3.40 -23.73
N VAL A 61 25.21 -4.02 -22.63
CA VAL A 61 24.33 -3.40 -21.64
C VAL A 61 25.19 -2.65 -20.62
N ARG A 62 24.92 -1.36 -20.46
CA ARG A 62 25.51 -0.53 -19.40
C ARG A 62 24.43 -0.27 -18.35
N PHE A 63 24.81 -0.41 -17.09
CA PHE A 63 23.96 -0.09 -15.96
C PHE A 63 24.63 1.00 -15.12
N GLU A 64 23.89 2.08 -14.87
CA GLU A 64 24.36 3.21 -14.06
C GLU A 64 23.34 3.49 -12.97
N THR A 65 23.83 3.79 -11.76
CA THR A 65 22.99 4.20 -10.64
C THR A 65 23.23 5.66 -10.30
N TRP A 66 22.15 6.43 -10.21
CA TRP A 66 22.18 7.83 -9.89
C TRP A 66 21.54 8.04 -8.52
N ARG A 67 22.26 8.69 -7.61
CA ARG A 67 21.71 9.15 -6.34
C ARG A 67 21.23 10.59 -6.51
N GLY A 68 19.93 10.80 -6.41
CA GLY A 68 19.27 12.10 -6.51
C GLY A 68 17.76 11.92 -6.53
N GLU A 69 17.02 12.96 -6.15
CA GLU A 69 15.57 13.00 -6.28
C GLU A 69 15.22 13.53 -7.67
N VAL A 70 14.40 12.81 -8.42
CA VAL A 70 13.84 13.32 -9.68
C VAL A 70 12.67 14.23 -9.33
N GLU A 71 12.76 15.49 -9.69
CA GLU A 71 11.73 16.49 -9.37
C GLU A 71 10.84 16.82 -10.57
N GLY A 72 11.29 16.50 -11.78
CA GLY A 72 10.51 16.78 -12.98
C GLY A 72 10.85 15.94 -14.18
N LEU A 73 9.88 15.85 -15.09
CA LEU A 73 10.07 15.35 -16.45
C LEU A 73 9.65 16.44 -17.43
N ARG A 74 10.35 16.55 -18.55
CA ARG A 74 9.94 17.39 -19.68
C ARG A 74 9.86 16.57 -20.96
N ARG A 75 8.87 16.93 -21.77
CA ARG A 75 8.67 16.42 -23.12
C ARG A 75 8.63 17.61 -24.06
N VAL A 76 9.54 17.63 -25.04
CA VAL A 76 9.55 18.69 -26.07
C VAL A 76 8.50 18.38 -27.13
N GLU A 77 8.49 17.14 -27.63
CA GLU A 77 7.53 16.62 -28.60
C GLU A 77 7.13 15.18 -28.24
N ARG A 78 6.03 14.67 -28.81
CA ARG A 78 5.45 13.37 -28.43
C ARG A 78 6.43 12.20 -28.61
N ASP A 79 7.18 12.21 -29.70
CA ASP A 79 8.12 11.14 -30.08
C ASP A 79 9.58 11.48 -29.72
N ALA A 80 9.81 12.58 -29.00
CA ALA A 80 11.13 12.97 -28.55
C ALA A 80 11.49 12.27 -27.23
N PRO A 81 12.79 11.99 -26.99
CA PRO A 81 13.27 11.55 -25.69
C PRO A 81 12.84 12.49 -24.55
N LEU A 82 12.61 11.91 -23.38
CA LEU A 82 12.25 12.65 -22.18
C LEU A 82 13.51 13.23 -21.52
N ARG A 83 13.40 14.47 -21.04
CA ARG A 83 14.39 15.07 -20.13
C ARG A 83 13.94 14.79 -18.69
N VAL A 84 14.81 14.18 -17.91
CA VAL A 84 14.64 13.88 -16.49
C VAL A 84 15.43 14.89 -15.69
N GLU A 85 14.75 15.68 -14.86
CA GLU A 85 15.33 16.76 -14.07
C GLU A 85 15.50 16.31 -12.61
N LEU A 86 16.73 16.36 -12.09
CA LEU A 86 17.05 16.03 -10.70
C LEU A 86 17.04 17.30 -9.84
N GLY A 87 16.71 17.17 -8.56
CA GLY A 87 16.66 18.29 -7.60
C GLY A 87 18.00 18.97 -7.31
N ASP A 88 19.11 18.37 -7.74
CA ASP A 88 20.45 18.99 -7.67
C ASP A 88 20.85 19.73 -8.95
N GLY A 89 19.92 19.90 -9.89
CA GLY A 89 20.10 20.64 -11.14
C GLY A 89 20.75 19.85 -12.28
N ARG A 90 21.06 18.56 -12.07
CA ARG A 90 21.48 17.67 -13.16
C ARG A 90 20.27 17.23 -13.99
N ASP A 91 20.53 16.97 -15.27
CA ASP A 91 19.53 16.42 -16.17
C ASP A 91 20.04 15.18 -16.90
N LEU A 92 19.12 14.28 -17.19
CA LEU A 92 19.34 13.10 -18.02
C LEU A 92 18.38 13.11 -19.20
N THR A 93 18.78 12.52 -20.33
CA THR A 93 17.91 12.29 -21.48
C THR A 93 17.70 10.78 -21.63
N ALA A 94 16.46 10.36 -21.81
CA ALA A 94 16.11 8.95 -21.97
C ALA A 94 15.00 8.76 -23.00
N ASP A 95 15.17 7.77 -23.89
CA ASP A 95 14.14 7.37 -24.86
C ASP A 95 12.91 6.81 -24.16
N HIS A 96 13.09 6.13 -23.02
CA HIS A 96 12.00 5.63 -22.20
C HIS A 96 12.27 5.87 -20.72
N VAL A 97 11.23 6.22 -19.97
CA VAL A 97 11.25 6.42 -18.52
C VAL A 97 10.20 5.51 -17.89
N VAL A 98 10.62 4.72 -16.90
CA VAL A 98 9.72 3.90 -16.07
C VAL A 98 9.67 4.49 -14.67
N LEU A 99 8.52 5.02 -14.29
CA LEU A 99 8.24 5.53 -12.96
C LEU A 99 7.96 4.35 -12.01
N ALA A 100 8.89 4.09 -11.08
CA ALA A 100 8.81 3.01 -10.09
C ALA A 100 8.99 3.53 -8.65
N THR A 101 8.31 4.63 -8.31
CA THR A 101 8.53 5.41 -7.07
C THR A 101 7.96 4.80 -5.78
N GLY A 102 7.33 3.62 -5.86
CA GLY A 102 6.76 2.94 -4.70
C GLY A 102 5.49 3.61 -4.13
N ASN A 103 5.26 3.44 -2.83
CA ASN A 103 4.09 4.02 -2.15
C ASN A 103 4.34 5.49 -1.81
N PRO A 104 3.38 6.39 -2.10
CA PRO A 104 3.46 7.79 -1.68
C PRO A 104 3.33 7.93 -0.16
N PRO A 105 3.73 9.08 0.42
CA PRO A 105 3.54 9.38 1.83
C PRO A 105 2.04 9.40 2.22
N PRO A 106 1.73 9.34 3.53
CA PRO A 106 0.36 9.44 3.98
C PRO A 106 -0.31 10.77 3.67
N ALA A 107 -1.64 10.74 3.52
CA ALA A 107 -2.43 11.94 3.28
C ALA A 107 -2.30 12.92 4.45
N SER A 108 -2.26 14.21 4.14
CA SER A 108 -2.42 15.25 5.15
C SER A 108 -3.81 15.15 5.78
N ILE A 109 -3.86 15.10 7.10
CA ILE A 109 -5.13 15.02 7.82
C ILE A 109 -5.63 16.45 8.03
N ARG A 110 -6.79 16.80 7.45
CA ARG A 110 -7.38 18.14 7.59
C ARG A 110 -7.50 18.60 9.05
N ALA A 111 -7.87 17.70 9.96
CA ALA A 111 -7.97 18.01 11.39
C ALA A 111 -6.62 18.29 12.06
N ALA A 112 -5.50 17.94 11.42
CA ALA A 112 -4.13 18.17 11.91
C ALA A 112 -3.48 19.44 11.35
N GLN A 113 -4.21 20.26 10.58
CA GLN A 113 -3.62 21.41 9.88
C GLN A 113 -2.92 22.40 10.84
N SER A 114 -3.47 22.62 12.03
CA SER A 114 -2.93 23.52 13.07
C SER A 114 -1.68 22.96 13.77
N VAL A 115 -1.33 21.70 13.55
CA VAL A 115 -0.19 21.02 14.19
C VAL A 115 0.83 20.50 13.17
N VAL A 116 0.69 20.88 11.90
CA VAL A 116 1.71 20.61 10.89
C VAL A 116 3.02 21.28 11.31
N GLY A 117 4.10 20.49 11.38
CA GLY A 117 5.41 20.95 11.86
C GLY A 117 5.60 20.91 13.39
N HIS A 118 4.55 20.59 14.16
CA HIS A 118 4.69 20.40 15.61
C HIS A 118 5.53 19.14 15.91
N PRO A 119 6.54 19.18 16.81
CA PRO A 119 7.48 18.07 17.03
C PRO A 119 6.81 16.79 17.56
N ARG A 120 5.61 16.90 18.15
CA ARG A 120 4.81 15.76 18.61
C ARG A 120 3.79 15.23 17.60
N TYR A 121 3.64 15.89 16.46
CA TYR A 121 2.81 15.41 15.36
C TYR A 121 3.68 14.75 14.29
N ILE A 122 3.53 13.44 14.13
CA ILE A 122 4.26 12.65 13.15
C ILE A 122 3.33 12.38 11.97
N GLY A 123 3.45 13.24 10.94
CA GLY A 123 2.63 13.16 9.73
C GLY A 123 2.97 11.97 8.81
N ASN A 124 4.19 11.44 8.92
CA ASN A 124 4.64 10.25 8.21
C ASN A 124 5.46 9.36 9.17
N PRO A 125 5.01 8.13 9.47
CA PRO A 125 5.70 7.26 10.44
C PRO A 125 7.00 6.67 9.90
N TRP A 126 7.28 6.79 8.59
CA TRP A 126 8.44 6.18 7.95
C TRP A 126 9.68 7.08 7.89
N VAL A 127 9.53 8.38 8.18
CA VAL A 127 10.65 9.35 8.12
C VAL A 127 11.31 9.60 9.48
N HIS A 128 10.81 8.98 10.54
CA HIS A 128 11.34 9.10 11.89
C HIS A 128 11.59 7.71 12.47
N ASP A 129 12.72 7.55 13.18
CA ASP A 129 12.86 6.42 14.08
C ASP A 129 11.96 6.65 15.30
N LEU A 130 10.87 5.88 15.35
CA LEU A 130 9.83 6.05 16.35
C LEU A 130 10.25 5.39 17.66
N GLN A 131 11.00 6.12 18.47
CA GLN A 131 11.34 5.73 19.83
C GLN A 131 10.38 6.40 20.81
N PHE A 132 9.75 5.58 21.65
CA PHE A 132 8.78 5.97 22.67
C PHE A 132 9.31 5.60 24.06
N VAL A 133 8.76 6.26 25.08
CA VAL A 133 9.01 5.91 26.49
C VAL A 133 7.71 5.44 27.16
N ARG A 134 7.83 4.70 28.26
CA ARG A 134 6.71 3.97 28.88
C ARG A 134 5.55 4.87 29.32
N GLU A 135 5.89 6.07 29.77
CA GLU A 135 4.95 7.05 30.34
C GLU A 135 4.18 7.81 29.25
N GLU A 136 4.63 7.76 27.99
CA GLU A 136 3.96 8.45 26.89
C GLU A 136 2.60 7.84 26.58
N LYS A 137 1.66 8.72 26.24
CA LYS A 137 0.37 8.41 25.66
C LYS A 137 0.37 8.80 24.18
N VAL A 138 0.29 7.81 23.31
CA VAL A 138 0.44 7.99 21.87
C VAL A 138 -0.86 7.64 21.16
N LEU A 139 -1.33 8.56 20.30
CA LEU A 139 -2.44 8.31 19.39
C LEU A 139 -1.92 7.89 18.01
N LEU A 140 -2.43 6.77 17.51
CA LEU A 140 -2.27 6.31 16.14
C LEU A 140 -3.56 6.58 15.36
N ILE A 141 -3.47 7.39 14.30
CA ILE A 141 -4.63 7.70 13.45
C ILE A 141 -4.70 6.66 12.34
N GLY A 142 -5.55 5.66 12.53
CA GLY A 142 -5.68 4.49 11.68
C GLY A 142 -5.53 3.20 12.47
N THR A 143 -6.10 2.12 11.95
CA THR A 143 -6.04 0.77 12.54
C THR A 143 -5.57 -0.28 11.53
N GLY A 144 -5.04 0.13 10.38
CA GLY A 144 -4.55 -0.76 9.32
C GLY A 144 -3.12 -1.27 9.56
N LEU A 145 -2.48 -1.78 8.50
CA LEU A 145 -1.13 -2.36 8.56
C LEU A 145 -0.07 -1.39 9.09
N THR A 146 -0.12 -0.12 8.68
CA THR A 146 0.80 0.92 9.20
C THR A 146 0.69 1.07 10.72
N ALA A 147 -0.54 1.04 11.27
CA ALA A 147 -0.73 1.12 12.71
C ALA A 147 -0.21 -0.15 13.41
N ALA A 148 -0.44 -1.34 12.83
CA ALA A 148 0.08 -2.60 13.38
C ALA A 148 1.62 -2.65 13.39
N ASP A 149 2.26 -2.09 12.37
CA ASP A 149 3.71 -1.92 12.29
C ASP A 149 4.20 -0.99 13.42
N VAL A 150 3.60 0.19 13.58
CA VAL A 150 3.97 1.13 14.66
C VAL A 150 3.72 0.52 16.04
N ILE A 151 2.60 -0.16 16.26
CA ILE A 151 2.33 -0.90 17.51
C ILE A 151 3.43 -1.91 17.78
N SER A 152 3.78 -2.72 16.78
CA SER A 152 4.79 -3.78 16.92
C SER A 152 6.18 -3.23 17.21
N ALA A 153 6.56 -2.10 16.59
CA ALA A 153 7.82 -1.40 16.86
C ALA A 153 7.83 -0.77 18.26
N SER A 154 6.77 -0.08 18.64
CA SER A 154 6.64 0.59 19.95
C SER A 154 6.56 -0.38 21.14
N SER A 155 6.27 -1.66 20.89
CA SER A 155 6.14 -2.71 21.91
C SER A 155 7.22 -3.79 21.81
N ALA A 156 8.35 -3.49 21.17
CA ALA A 156 9.48 -4.40 21.08
C ALA A 156 10.17 -4.63 22.44
N ASP A 157 10.21 -3.61 23.31
CA ASP A 157 10.66 -3.70 24.70
C ASP A 157 9.48 -3.36 25.63
N GLU A 158 9.10 -4.33 26.47
CA GLU A 158 8.02 -4.16 27.45
C GLU A 158 8.29 -3.02 28.44
N ARG A 159 9.57 -2.73 28.74
CA ARG A 159 9.94 -1.67 29.68
C ARG A 159 9.66 -0.28 29.13
N THR A 160 9.74 -0.08 27.82
CA THR A 160 9.55 1.22 27.15
C THR A 160 8.21 1.35 26.43
N THR A 161 7.41 0.27 26.39
CA THR A 161 6.12 0.25 25.68
C THR A 161 5.20 1.37 26.20
N PRO A 162 4.75 2.34 25.37
CA PRO A 162 3.87 3.44 25.78
C PRO A 162 2.41 3.01 25.96
N SER A 163 1.54 3.92 26.41
CA SER A 163 0.09 3.75 26.34
C SER A 163 -0.40 4.14 24.94
N LEU A 164 -0.96 3.19 24.21
CA LEU A 164 -1.34 3.34 22.81
C LEU A 164 -2.86 3.50 22.67
N HIS A 165 -3.27 4.48 21.86
CA HIS A 165 -4.64 4.63 21.41
C HIS A 165 -4.64 4.54 19.89
N ALA A 166 -5.39 3.63 19.29
CA ALA A 166 -5.58 3.56 17.85
C ALA A 166 -6.99 4.01 17.49
N LEU A 167 -7.13 5.01 16.63
CA LEU A 167 -8.43 5.59 16.27
C LEU A 167 -8.65 5.51 14.76
N SER A 168 -9.73 4.86 14.34
CA SER A 168 -10.18 4.89 12.95
C SER A 168 -11.69 5.04 12.85
N ARG A 169 -12.20 5.36 11.66
CA ARG A 169 -13.65 5.60 11.42
C ARG A 169 -14.56 4.46 11.88
N HIS A 170 -14.05 3.22 11.82
CA HIS A 170 -14.81 2.02 12.13
C HIS A 170 -14.20 1.17 13.25
N GLY A 171 -12.96 1.44 13.66
CA GLY A 171 -12.28 0.65 14.69
C GLY A 171 -11.90 -0.77 14.25
N PHE A 172 -11.95 -1.08 12.95
CA PHE A 172 -11.61 -2.41 12.46
C PHE A 172 -10.14 -2.71 12.65
N VAL A 173 -9.83 -3.83 13.31
CA VAL A 173 -8.50 -4.40 13.35
C VAL A 173 -8.43 -5.49 12.28
N PRO A 174 -7.42 -5.47 11.38
CA PRO A 174 -7.31 -6.47 10.35
C PRO A 174 -7.22 -7.88 10.93
N PRO A 175 -7.88 -8.88 10.32
CA PRO A 175 -7.93 -10.22 10.86
C PRO A 175 -6.62 -10.98 10.62
N ARG A 176 -6.49 -12.14 11.26
CA ARG A 176 -5.34 -13.04 11.09
C ARG A 176 -5.21 -13.55 9.66
N GLN A 177 -3.98 -13.77 9.25
CA GLN A 177 -3.66 -14.62 8.12
C GLN A 177 -4.15 -16.05 8.39
N THR A 178 -4.59 -16.71 7.32
CA THR A 178 -5.00 -18.11 7.32
C THR A 178 -4.14 -18.85 6.30
N PRO A 179 -3.88 -20.16 6.50
CA PRO A 179 -3.22 -20.97 5.49
C PRO A 179 -3.90 -20.77 4.14
N PHE A 180 -3.11 -20.56 3.09
CA PHE A 180 -3.66 -20.35 1.77
C PHE A 180 -4.11 -21.68 1.18
N ARG A 181 -5.40 -21.79 0.86
CA ARG A 181 -5.98 -22.92 0.15
C ARG A 181 -6.31 -22.50 -1.29
N PRO A 182 -5.41 -22.75 -2.27
CA PRO A 182 -5.64 -22.35 -3.67
C PRO A 182 -6.88 -23.02 -4.26
N ASP A 183 -7.17 -24.25 -3.86
CA ASP A 183 -8.29 -25.06 -4.37
C ASP A 183 -9.58 -24.87 -3.55
N ALA A 184 -9.65 -23.86 -2.68
CA ALA A 184 -10.83 -23.59 -1.86
C ALA A 184 -12.10 -23.35 -2.68
N PHE A 185 -11.95 -22.81 -3.90
CA PHE A 185 -13.05 -22.64 -4.84
C PHE A 185 -12.66 -23.24 -6.20
N PRO A 186 -13.26 -24.37 -6.60
CA PRO A 186 -13.07 -24.91 -7.94
C PRO A 186 -13.81 -24.00 -8.94
N GLY A 187 -13.06 -23.38 -9.86
CA GLY A 187 -13.64 -22.58 -10.93
C GLY A 187 -12.83 -21.34 -11.28
N ASP A 188 -13.09 -20.80 -12.46
CA ASP A 188 -12.45 -19.61 -13.02
C ASP A 188 -13.17 -18.30 -12.66
N GLY A 189 -14.23 -18.39 -11.84
CA GLY A 189 -15.00 -17.28 -11.34
C GLY A 189 -15.94 -16.62 -12.36
N HIS A 190 -16.26 -17.25 -13.49
CA HIS A 190 -17.22 -16.71 -14.47
C HIS A 190 -18.54 -16.26 -13.83
N ALA A 191 -19.09 -17.03 -12.89
CA ALA A 191 -20.33 -16.66 -12.20
C ALA A 191 -20.19 -15.36 -11.38
N LEU A 192 -19.06 -15.18 -10.69
CA LEU A 192 -18.77 -13.95 -9.94
C LEU A 192 -18.62 -12.75 -10.90
N LEU A 193 -17.94 -12.93 -12.04
CA LEU A 193 -17.80 -11.89 -13.06
C LEU A 193 -19.13 -11.52 -13.71
N ALA A 194 -20.02 -12.49 -13.93
CA ALA A 194 -21.37 -12.24 -14.42
C ALA A 194 -22.21 -11.46 -13.40
N ALA A 195 -22.01 -11.72 -12.10
CA ALA A 195 -22.66 -10.97 -11.02
C ALA A 195 -22.05 -9.57 -10.78
N ALA A 196 -20.85 -9.29 -11.30
CA ALA A 196 -20.14 -8.02 -11.16
C ALA A 196 -20.70 -6.88 -12.04
N THR A 197 -21.97 -6.96 -12.43
CA THR A 197 -22.72 -5.89 -13.11
C THR A 197 -23.26 -4.83 -12.14
N SER A 198 -23.32 -5.15 -10.84
CA SER A 198 -23.60 -4.18 -9.79
C SER A 198 -22.87 -4.50 -8.49
N LEU A 199 -22.59 -3.47 -7.70
CA LEU A 199 -21.93 -3.65 -6.39
C LEU A 199 -22.77 -4.49 -5.43
N ARG A 200 -24.10 -4.36 -5.49
CA ARG A 200 -25.02 -5.14 -4.65
C ARG A 200 -24.99 -6.63 -5.03
N GLY A 201 -25.02 -6.92 -6.33
CA GLY A 201 -24.89 -8.29 -6.85
C GLY A 201 -23.58 -8.92 -6.41
N LEU A 202 -22.47 -8.21 -6.68
CA LEU A 202 -21.14 -8.63 -6.25
C LEU A 202 -21.07 -8.91 -4.74
N THR A 203 -21.55 -7.98 -3.90
CA THR A 203 -21.52 -8.15 -2.44
C THR A 203 -22.33 -9.36 -1.99
N ARG A 204 -23.47 -9.64 -2.62
CA ARG A 204 -24.28 -10.83 -2.33
C ARG A 204 -23.52 -12.11 -2.71
N SER A 205 -22.93 -12.14 -3.90
CA SER A 205 -22.15 -13.29 -4.36
C SER A 205 -20.94 -13.56 -3.47
N VAL A 206 -20.22 -12.53 -3.03
CA VAL A 206 -19.09 -12.70 -2.09
C VAL A 206 -19.55 -13.26 -0.75
N ARG A 207 -20.72 -12.85 -0.24
CA ARG A 207 -21.28 -13.42 0.99
C ARG A 207 -21.68 -14.88 0.81
N LEU A 208 -22.27 -15.24 -0.33
CA LEU A 208 -22.62 -16.62 -0.63
C LEU A 208 -21.37 -17.51 -0.68
N LEU A 209 -20.32 -17.07 -1.39
CA LEU A 209 -19.03 -17.78 -1.45
C LEU A 209 -18.41 -17.93 -0.06
N ALA A 210 -18.50 -16.91 0.79
CA ALA A 210 -18.01 -16.97 2.15
C ALA A 210 -18.75 -18.03 2.98
N THR A 211 -20.08 -18.08 2.90
CA THR A 211 -20.90 -19.09 3.57
C THR A 211 -20.62 -20.49 3.04
N GLU A 212 -20.52 -20.67 1.71
CA GLU A 212 -20.22 -21.96 1.09
C GLU A 212 -18.86 -22.51 1.52
N ALA A 213 -17.82 -21.66 1.61
CA ALA A 213 -16.54 -22.07 2.16
C ALA A 213 -16.65 -22.56 3.61
N GLU A 214 -17.42 -21.87 4.45
CA GLU A 214 -17.64 -22.29 5.84
C GLU A 214 -18.42 -23.61 5.93
N ASP A 215 -19.46 -23.79 5.11
CA ASP A 215 -20.27 -25.00 5.04
C ASP A 215 -19.45 -26.22 4.60
N CYS A 216 -18.41 -26.02 3.78
CA CYS A 216 -17.45 -27.05 3.38
C CYS A 216 -16.27 -27.24 4.37
N GLY A 217 -16.31 -26.62 5.55
CA GLY A 217 -15.24 -26.73 6.57
C GLY A 217 -13.98 -25.90 6.27
N GLY A 218 -14.09 -24.93 5.36
CA GLY A 218 -13.08 -23.91 5.05
C GLY A 218 -13.22 -22.64 5.91
N ASP A 219 -12.59 -21.55 5.46
CA ASP A 219 -12.65 -20.23 6.12
C ASP A 219 -13.19 -19.20 5.13
N TRP A 220 -14.14 -18.36 5.55
CA TRP A 220 -14.73 -17.30 4.71
C TRP A 220 -13.70 -16.39 4.03
N ARG A 221 -12.51 -16.26 4.61
CA ARG A 221 -11.39 -15.49 4.07
C ARG A 221 -10.90 -16.01 2.72
N GLU A 222 -11.10 -17.28 2.43
CA GLU A 222 -10.79 -17.86 1.12
C GLU A 222 -11.58 -17.15 0.02
N ALA A 223 -12.86 -16.81 0.28
CA ALA A 223 -13.70 -16.08 -0.67
C ALA A 223 -13.11 -14.69 -0.99
N ILE A 224 -12.57 -14.00 0.02
CA ILE A 224 -11.89 -12.71 -0.19
C ILE A 224 -10.63 -12.88 -1.03
N THR A 225 -9.85 -13.93 -0.81
CA THR A 225 -8.64 -14.19 -1.60
C THR A 225 -9.01 -14.49 -3.05
N PHE A 226 -10.05 -15.29 -3.27
CA PHE A 226 -10.57 -15.60 -4.60
C PHE A 226 -11.03 -14.34 -5.34
N VAL A 227 -11.85 -13.51 -4.69
CA VAL A 227 -12.35 -12.24 -5.27
C VAL A 227 -11.19 -11.28 -5.56
N ARG A 228 -10.15 -11.25 -4.71
CA ARG A 228 -8.98 -10.38 -4.89
C ARG A 228 -8.26 -10.69 -6.20
N ASN A 229 -8.09 -11.96 -6.58
CA ASN A 229 -7.45 -12.35 -7.84
C ASN A 229 -8.19 -11.80 -9.06
N MET A 230 -9.50 -11.57 -8.92
CA MET A 230 -10.38 -11.09 -9.98
C MET A 230 -10.68 -9.58 -9.87
N ALA A 231 -10.24 -8.94 -8.79
CA ALA A 231 -10.55 -7.55 -8.49
C ALA A 231 -10.15 -6.58 -9.61
N PRO A 232 -9.01 -6.73 -10.33
CA PRO A 232 -8.72 -5.85 -11.46
C PRO A 232 -9.75 -5.93 -12.58
N THR A 233 -10.23 -7.13 -12.91
CA THR A 233 -11.25 -7.33 -13.93
C THR A 233 -12.61 -6.80 -13.46
N ILE A 234 -12.99 -7.08 -12.22
CA ILE A 234 -14.21 -6.57 -11.60
C ILE A 234 -14.21 -5.05 -11.58
N TRP A 235 -13.11 -4.43 -11.13
CA TRP A 235 -12.98 -2.98 -11.03
C TRP A 235 -13.18 -2.31 -12.38
N ARG A 236 -12.50 -2.79 -13.43
CA ARG A 236 -12.66 -2.26 -14.80
C ARG A 236 -14.09 -2.39 -15.33
N ARG A 237 -14.82 -3.46 -14.97
CA ARG A 237 -16.21 -3.68 -15.41
C ARG A 237 -17.26 -2.90 -14.60
N LEU A 238 -16.96 -2.53 -13.35
CA LEU A 238 -17.91 -1.82 -12.51
C LEU A 238 -18.20 -0.40 -13.06
N PRO A 239 -19.47 0.00 -13.16
CA PRO A 239 -19.84 1.39 -13.46
C PRO A 239 -19.26 2.35 -12.43
N GLU A 240 -18.93 3.57 -12.85
CA GLU A 240 -18.35 4.60 -11.98
C GLU A 240 -19.17 4.86 -10.71
N ARG A 241 -20.51 4.91 -10.83
CA ARG A 241 -21.43 5.03 -9.69
C ARG A 241 -21.20 3.94 -8.64
N ASP A 242 -20.94 2.71 -9.06
CA ASP A 242 -20.73 1.59 -8.15
C ASP A 242 -19.31 1.56 -7.60
N ARG A 243 -18.29 2.01 -8.36
CA ARG A 243 -16.95 2.28 -7.82
C ARG A 243 -17.01 3.31 -6.68
N LEU A 244 -17.72 4.42 -6.87
CA LEU A 244 -17.95 5.44 -5.84
C LEU A 244 -18.66 4.87 -4.61
N ARG A 245 -19.70 4.04 -4.80
CA ARG A 245 -20.39 3.39 -3.69
C ARG A 245 -19.49 2.42 -2.94
N PHE A 246 -18.64 1.68 -3.65
CA PHE A 246 -17.67 0.78 -3.04
C PHE A 246 -16.66 1.57 -2.19
N LEU A 247 -16.10 2.66 -2.73
CA LEU A 247 -15.18 3.54 -1.99
C LEU A 247 -15.82 4.12 -0.72
N ARG A 248 -17.09 4.52 -0.80
CA ARG A 248 -17.83 5.10 0.33
C ARG A 248 -18.18 4.08 1.41
N HIS A 249 -18.62 2.89 1.02
CA HIS A 249 -19.31 1.95 1.93
C HIS A 249 -18.51 0.70 2.26
N LEU A 250 -17.72 0.19 1.31
CA LEU A 250 -17.12 -1.14 1.40
C LEU A 250 -15.59 -1.11 1.46
N ARG A 251 -14.94 -0.02 1.03
CA ARG A 251 -13.47 0.10 1.03
C ARG A 251 -12.86 -0.24 2.39
N ALA A 252 -13.41 0.29 3.49
CA ALA A 252 -12.87 0.04 4.82
C ALA A 252 -12.93 -1.44 5.22
N LEU A 253 -14.02 -2.13 4.85
CA LEU A 253 -14.18 -3.57 5.07
C LEU A 253 -13.26 -4.39 4.18
N TRP A 254 -13.19 -4.04 2.89
CA TRP A 254 -12.29 -4.67 1.92
C TRP A 254 -10.84 -4.55 2.38
N ASP A 255 -10.37 -3.33 2.63
CA ASP A 255 -9.00 -3.06 3.06
C ASP A 255 -8.70 -3.81 4.37
N ALA A 256 -9.62 -3.86 5.34
CA ALA A 256 -9.43 -4.64 6.56
C ALA A 256 -9.32 -6.16 6.29
N HIS A 257 -10.21 -6.73 5.46
CA HIS A 257 -10.27 -8.18 5.23
C HIS A 257 -9.18 -8.71 4.29
N ARG A 258 -8.69 -7.90 3.34
CA ARG A 258 -7.60 -8.30 2.43
C ARG A 258 -6.22 -8.12 3.05
N HIS A 259 -6.03 -7.14 3.93
CA HIS A 259 -4.74 -6.85 4.56
C HIS A 259 -4.58 -7.57 5.89
N ARG A 260 -4.42 -8.89 5.83
CA ARG A 260 -4.35 -9.73 7.03
C ARG A 260 -2.99 -9.64 7.72
N LEU A 261 -3.02 -9.79 9.05
CA LEU A 261 -1.82 -9.71 9.88
C LEU A 261 -1.24 -11.10 10.19
N PRO A 262 0.09 -11.24 10.28
CA PRO A 262 0.72 -12.44 10.83
C PRO A 262 0.20 -12.74 12.24
N ALA A 263 0.10 -14.03 12.59
CA ALA A 263 -0.44 -14.47 13.88
C ALA A 263 0.34 -13.88 15.07
N GLU A 264 1.66 -13.75 14.96
CA GLU A 264 2.50 -13.14 15.98
C GLU A 264 2.13 -11.67 16.27
N VAL A 265 1.91 -10.89 15.21
CA VAL A 265 1.54 -9.46 15.34
C VAL A 265 0.20 -9.32 16.05
N LEU A 266 -0.77 -10.19 15.72
CA LEU A 266 -2.07 -10.18 16.39
C LEU A 266 -2.00 -10.60 17.85
N ARG A 267 -1.24 -11.65 18.18
CA ARG A 267 -1.01 -12.05 19.58
C ARG A 267 -0.46 -10.88 20.40
N ARG A 268 0.46 -10.10 19.83
CA ARG A 268 1.00 -8.90 20.49
C ARG A 268 -0.07 -7.82 20.66
N ILE A 269 -0.84 -7.51 19.63
CA ILE A 269 -1.96 -6.56 19.70
C ILE A 269 -2.96 -6.97 20.78
N ASP A 270 -3.32 -8.24 20.85
CA ASP A 270 -4.31 -8.75 21.81
C ASP A 270 -3.76 -8.75 23.24
N ALA A 271 -2.48 -9.09 23.43
CA ALA A 271 -1.81 -8.96 24.72
C ALA A 271 -1.81 -7.51 25.24
N LEU A 272 -1.47 -6.53 24.38
CA LEU A 272 -1.49 -5.12 24.76
C LEU A 272 -2.89 -4.62 25.12
N LYS A 273 -3.93 -5.09 24.43
CA LYS A 273 -5.32 -4.79 24.80
C LYS A 273 -5.68 -5.37 26.16
N ALA A 274 -5.34 -6.64 26.41
CA ALA A 274 -5.62 -7.32 27.68
C ALA A 274 -4.91 -6.63 28.87
N GLN A 275 -3.70 -6.10 28.64
CA GLN A 275 -2.95 -5.32 29.63
C GLN A 275 -3.43 -3.86 29.79
N GLY A 276 -4.43 -3.41 29.01
CA GLY A 276 -4.86 -2.01 29.01
C GLY A 276 -3.81 -1.04 28.47
N ARG A 277 -2.83 -1.54 27.69
CA ARG A 277 -1.79 -0.72 27.04
C ARG A 277 -2.17 -0.30 25.63
N LEU A 278 -3.15 -0.95 25.01
CA LEU A 278 -3.71 -0.56 23.71
C LEU A 278 -5.22 -0.40 23.77
N HIS A 279 -5.71 0.78 23.40
CA HIS A 279 -7.14 1.07 23.28
C HIS A 279 -7.50 1.34 21.82
N VAL A 280 -8.47 0.60 21.28
CA VAL A 280 -8.96 0.81 19.90
C VAL A 280 -10.27 1.56 19.92
N HIS A 281 -10.32 2.68 19.23
CA HIS A 281 -11.46 3.60 19.16
C HIS A 281 -12.05 3.62 17.76
N ALA A 282 -13.38 3.56 17.68
CA ALA A 282 -14.11 3.84 16.45
C ALA A 282 -14.65 5.28 16.51
N GLY A 283 -14.30 6.12 15.55
CA GLY A 283 -14.75 7.51 15.55
C GLY A 283 -14.13 8.38 14.46
N ARG A 284 -14.56 9.63 14.39
CA ARG A 284 -14.02 10.62 13.45
C ARG A 284 -13.32 11.72 14.24
N ILE A 285 -12.03 11.92 13.97
CA ILE A 285 -11.29 13.08 14.47
C ILE A 285 -11.88 14.34 13.86
N GLU A 286 -12.15 15.31 14.72
CA GLU A 286 -12.72 16.60 14.34
C GLU A 286 -11.63 17.66 14.34
N GLU A 287 -10.81 17.70 15.39
CA GLU A 287 -9.70 18.66 15.56
C GLU A 287 -8.52 18.02 16.29
N ILE A 288 -7.32 18.52 15.98
CA ILE A 288 -6.09 18.25 16.72
C ILE A 288 -5.42 19.61 16.93
N ASN A 289 -5.25 20.03 18.18
CA ASN A 289 -4.72 21.36 18.51
C ASN A 289 -3.46 21.23 19.37
N PRO A 290 -2.52 22.20 19.27
CA PRO A 290 -1.42 22.30 20.23
C PRO A 290 -1.95 22.47 21.66
N HIS A 291 -1.34 21.77 22.61
CA HIS A 291 -1.63 21.90 24.03
C HIS A 291 -0.31 21.85 24.81
N GLY A 292 0.41 22.98 24.83
CA GLY A 292 1.80 23.05 25.29
C GLY A 292 2.68 22.13 24.43
N ASP A 293 3.51 21.30 25.07
CA ASP A 293 4.35 20.31 24.39
C ASP A 293 3.61 19.04 23.98
N ARG A 294 2.27 19.02 24.06
CA ARG A 294 1.40 17.87 23.78
C ARG A 294 0.32 18.27 22.77
N LEU A 295 -0.51 17.31 22.40
CA LEU A 295 -1.57 17.50 21.40
C LEU A 295 -2.92 17.15 22.02
N GLU A 296 -3.85 18.10 22.01
CA GLU A 296 -5.24 17.83 22.34
C GLU A 296 -5.97 17.33 21.09
N VAL A 297 -6.63 16.18 21.20
CA VAL A 297 -7.37 15.57 20.10
C VAL A 297 -8.83 15.46 20.48
N ARG A 298 -9.68 16.06 19.65
CA ARG A 298 -11.13 16.01 19.76
C ARG A 298 -11.70 15.10 18.68
N TRP A 299 -12.47 14.10 19.06
CA TRP A 299 -13.11 13.20 18.12
C TRP A 299 -14.53 12.87 18.55
N ARG A 300 -15.36 12.51 17.58
CA ARG A 300 -16.69 11.97 17.83
C ARG A 300 -16.66 10.45 17.75
N PRO A 301 -16.92 9.74 18.85
CA PRO A 301 -17.03 8.29 18.83
C PRO A 301 -18.15 7.83 17.90
N ARG A 302 -17.98 6.64 17.33
CA ARG A 302 -18.98 6.02 16.46
C ARG A 302 -20.12 5.47 17.32
N GLY A 303 -21.36 5.79 16.95
CA GLY A 303 -22.56 5.24 17.60
C GLY A 303 -22.91 5.89 18.94
N VAL A 304 -22.13 6.86 19.40
CA VAL A 304 -22.38 7.63 20.62
C VAL A 304 -22.59 9.10 20.25
N GLY A 305 -23.53 9.77 20.92
CA GLY A 305 -23.73 11.21 20.79
C GLY A 305 -22.65 11.99 21.53
N GLY A 306 -22.15 13.08 20.93
CA GLY A 306 -21.14 13.96 21.54
C GLY A 306 -19.71 13.72 21.07
N SER A 307 -18.82 14.61 21.51
CA SER A 307 -17.38 14.52 21.26
C SER A 307 -16.63 14.13 22.52
N CYS A 308 -15.52 13.42 22.36
CA CYS A 308 -14.54 13.18 23.41
C CYS A 308 -13.28 13.98 23.10
N THR A 309 -12.62 14.46 24.15
CA THR A 309 -11.36 15.19 24.07
C THR A 309 -10.34 14.52 24.96
N HIS A 310 -9.16 14.22 24.42
CA HIS A 310 -8.04 13.71 25.19
C HIS A 310 -6.73 14.36 24.74
N VAL A 311 -5.82 14.54 25.69
CA VAL A 311 -4.45 15.02 25.43
C VAL A 311 -3.51 13.82 25.26
N PHE A 312 -2.66 13.89 24.24
CA PHE A 312 -1.67 12.88 23.88
C PHE A 312 -0.28 13.50 23.80
N ASP A 313 0.73 12.75 24.23
CA ASP A 313 2.13 13.16 24.14
C ASP A 313 2.63 13.13 22.70
N ARG A 314 2.10 12.21 21.88
CA ARG A 314 2.38 12.16 20.43
C ARG A 314 1.16 11.71 19.64
N VAL A 315 1.07 12.19 18.41
CA VAL A 315 0.06 11.76 17.43
C VAL A 315 0.76 11.31 16.16
N VAL A 316 0.50 10.09 15.72
CA VAL A 316 1.12 9.47 14.54
C VAL A 316 0.06 9.21 13.47
N ASN A 317 0.30 9.70 12.27
CA ASN A 317 -0.57 9.47 11.12
C ASN A 317 -0.33 8.06 10.53
N CYS A 318 -1.25 7.14 10.78
CA CYS A 318 -1.21 5.78 10.25
C CYS A 318 -2.29 5.54 9.19
N THR A 319 -2.70 6.58 8.45
CA THR A 319 -3.80 6.49 7.46
C THR A 319 -3.41 5.77 6.18
N GLY A 320 -2.13 5.45 6.00
CA GLY A 320 -1.60 4.78 4.81
C GLY A 320 -1.36 5.76 3.65
N PRO A 321 -0.84 5.27 2.51
CA PRO A 321 -0.44 6.09 1.37
C PRO A 321 -1.60 6.90 0.76
N ASP A 322 -1.31 8.13 0.34
CA ASP A 322 -2.22 8.95 -0.45
C ASP A 322 -1.92 8.82 -1.95
N TYR A 323 -2.77 8.11 -2.66
CA TYR A 323 -2.63 7.92 -4.10
C TYR A 323 -3.12 9.12 -4.92
N THR A 324 -3.61 10.19 -4.28
CA THR A 324 -4.18 11.35 -4.98
C THR A 324 -3.08 12.24 -5.53
N ILE A 325 -2.68 12.01 -6.78
CA ILE A 325 -1.60 12.80 -7.38
C ILE A 325 -1.99 14.25 -7.71
N ALA A 326 -3.29 14.54 -7.88
CA ALA A 326 -3.78 15.87 -8.25
C ALA A 326 -3.36 16.97 -7.26
N ASN A 327 -3.23 16.62 -5.98
CA ASN A 327 -2.83 17.52 -4.91
C ASN A 327 -1.61 16.99 -4.14
N SER A 328 -0.77 16.19 -4.81
CA SER A 328 0.41 15.61 -4.16
C SER A 328 1.37 16.71 -3.68
N GLY A 329 2.02 16.49 -2.54
CA GLY A 329 3.09 17.34 -2.05
C GLY A 329 4.45 17.06 -2.72
N GLU A 330 4.62 15.91 -3.35
CA GLU A 330 5.90 15.50 -3.95
C GLU A 330 6.15 16.26 -5.26
N ALA A 331 7.41 16.70 -5.47
CA ALA A 331 7.78 17.55 -6.60
C ALA A 331 7.48 16.89 -7.95
N LEU A 332 7.88 15.62 -8.13
CA LEU A 332 7.66 14.87 -9.36
C LEU A 332 6.18 14.77 -9.74
N TRP A 333 5.30 14.41 -8.82
CA TRP A 333 3.87 14.26 -9.13
C TRP A 333 3.22 15.60 -9.48
N ARG A 334 3.56 16.67 -8.75
CA ARG A 334 3.10 18.02 -9.09
C ARG A 334 3.58 18.41 -10.48
N ASN A 335 4.85 18.15 -10.78
CA ASN A 335 5.43 18.44 -12.08
C ASN A 335 4.72 17.68 -13.21
N LEU A 336 4.50 16.37 -13.08
CA LEU A 336 3.84 15.55 -14.11
C LEU A 336 2.42 16.03 -14.40
N VAL A 337 1.67 16.44 -13.38
CA VAL A 337 0.31 17.00 -13.55
C VAL A 337 0.38 18.38 -14.21
N GLN A 338 1.28 19.26 -13.76
CA GLN A 338 1.43 20.63 -14.31
C GLN A 338 1.91 20.62 -15.77
N CYS A 339 2.87 19.76 -16.09
CA CYS A 339 3.37 19.55 -17.45
C CYS A 339 2.44 18.68 -18.30
N ARG A 340 1.26 18.30 -17.78
CA ARG A 340 0.25 17.50 -18.47
C ARG A 340 0.72 16.10 -18.89
N LEU A 341 1.82 15.61 -18.34
CA LEU A 341 2.42 14.32 -18.67
C LEU A 341 1.74 13.13 -17.98
N ALA A 342 0.93 13.38 -16.96
CA ALA A 342 0.12 12.36 -16.30
C ALA A 342 -1.29 12.89 -15.97
N ALA A 343 -2.30 12.07 -16.26
CA ALA A 343 -3.68 12.33 -15.88
C ALA A 343 -4.00 11.67 -14.52
N PRO A 344 -4.43 12.45 -13.51
CA PRO A 344 -4.99 11.89 -12.28
C PRO A 344 -6.25 11.07 -12.56
N ASP A 345 -6.46 10.00 -11.80
CA ASP A 345 -7.73 9.29 -11.80
C ASP A 345 -8.85 10.10 -11.14
N ALA A 346 -10.08 10.01 -11.68
CA ALA A 346 -11.24 10.75 -11.20
C ALA A 346 -11.65 10.41 -9.76
N LEU A 347 -11.27 9.22 -9.27
CA LEU A 347 -11.60 8.75 -7.91
C LEU A 347 -10.45 8.99 -6.92
N GLY A 348 -9.36 9.65 -7.33
CA GLY A 348 -8.20 9.91 -6.48
C GLY A 348 -7.45 8.63 -6.09
N LEU A 349 -7.38 7.65 -6.99
CA LEU A 349 -6.79 6.34 -6.72
C LEU A 349 -5.40 6.14 -7.35
N GLY A 350 -4.86 7.16 -8.01
CA GLY A 350 -3.57 7.11 -8.67
C GLY A 350 -3.56 7.90 -9.98
N LEU A 351 -2.77 7.43 -10.93
CA LEU A 351 -2.73 7.94 -12.30
C LEU A 351 -3.39 6.97 -13.27
N ARG A 352 -3.88 7.51 -14.39
CA ARG A 352 -4.40 6.73 -15.51
C ARG A 352 -3.24 6.11 -16.29
N THR A 353 -3.39 4.85 -16.63
CA THR A 353 -2.46 4.10 -17.48
C THR A 353 -3.20 3.43 -18.64
N GLY A 354 -2.52 3.38 -19.78
CA GLY A 354 -2.92 2.61 -20.95
C GLY A 354 -2.38 1.17 -20.87
N PRO A 355 -2.41 0.44 -22.00
CA PRO A 355 -1.79 -0.87 -22.10
C PRO A 355 -0.34 -0.88 -21.61
N ASN A 356 0.07 -1.99 -21.01
CA ASN A 356 1.43 -2.21 -20.52
C ASN A 356 1.95 -1.16 -19.53
N GLY A 357 1.07 -0.37 -18.89
CA GLY A 357 1.49 0.64 -17.92
C GLY A 357 1.97 1.95 -18.55
N ALA A 358 1.75 2.18 -19.84
CA ALA A 358 2.00 3.48 -20.47
C ALA A 358 1.20 4.57 -19.75
N VAL A 359 1.85 5.64 -19.31
CA VAL A 359 1.19 6.74 -18.61
C VAL A 359 0.30 7.50 -19.60
N VAL A 360 -0.95 7.73 -19.22
CA VAL A 360 -1.88 8.54 -20.00
C VAL A 360 -1.69 10.00 -19.62
N ASP A 361 -1.45 10.83 -20.62
CA ASP A 361 -1.31 12.28 -20.47
C ASP A 361 -2.68 12.97 -20.29
N ALA A 362 -2.67 14.29 -20.07
CA ALA A 362 -3.92 15.03 -19.85
C ALA A 362 -4.81 15.16 -21.11
N ASP A 363 -4.30 14.80 -22.30
CA ASP A 363 -5.02 14.77 -23.58
C ASP A 363 -5.54 13.36 -23.90
N ALA A 364 -5.53 12.46 -22.91
CA ALA A 364 -5.90 11.04 -23.02
C ALA A 364 -5.02 10.23 -23.98
N TRP A 365 -3.81 10.70 -24.27
CA TRP A 365 -2.84 9.99 -25.08
C TRP A 365 -1.92 9.13 -24.20
N PRO A 366 -1.85 7.80 -24.41
CA PRO A 366 -0.88 6.96 -23.74
C PRO A 366 0.50 7.22 -24.35
N GLY A 367 1.41 7.84 -23.59
CA GLY A 367 2.73 8.20 -24.10
C GLY A 367 3.64 6.97 -24.32
N PRO A 368 4.30 6.81 -25.48
CA PRO A 368 5.14 5.64 -25.80
C PRO A 368 6.48 5.61 -25.02
N HIS A 369 6.82 6.72 -24.36
CA HIS A 369 8.12 6.91 -23.69
C HIS A 369 8.01 7.02 -22.17
N LEU A 370 6.79 7.03 -21.60
CA LEU A 370 6.59 7.16 -20.16
C LEU A 370 5.71 6.03 -19.65
N PHE A 371 6.25 5.21 -18.77
CA PHE A 371 5.58 4.06 -18.18
C PHE A 371 5.54 4.18 -16.66
N TYR A 372 4.61 3.47 -16.05
CA TYR A 372 4.47 3.40 -14.59
C TYR A 372 4.34 1.95 -14.12
N VAL A 373 5.13 1.63 -13.08
CA VAL A 373 5.04 0.35 -12.35
C VAL A 373 5.01 0.67 -10.87
N GLY A 374 3.85 0.47 -10.25
CA GLY A 374 3.71 0.74 -8.82
C GLY A 374 2.26 0.80 -8.34
N PRO A 375 2.05 1.18 -7.08
CA PRO A 375 0.75 1.09 -6.43
C PRO A 375 -0.30 2.09 -6.96
N MET A 376 0.08 3.15 -7.68
CA MET A 376 -0.87 4.07 -8.33
C MET A 376 -1.67 3.40 -9.47
N LEU A 377 -1.28 2.20 -9.91
CA LEU A 377 -2.07 1.36 -10.81
C LEU A 377 -3.42 0.96 -10.20
N ARG A 378 -3.62 1.21 -8.89
CA ARG A 378 -4.90 1.09 -8.19
C ARG A 378 -6.03 1.84 -8.88
N ALA A 379 -5.76 2.94 -9.59
CA ALA A 379 -6.72 3.65 -10.41
C ALA A 379 -7.47 2.73 -11.40
N ASP A 380 -6.72 2.02 -12.24
CA ASP A 380 -7.29 1.16 -13.29
C ASP A 380 -7.49 -0.29 -12.84
N HIS A 381 -6.75 -0.74 -11.84
CA HIS A 381 -6.69 -2.16 -11.45
C HIS A 381 -7.18 -2.46 -10.03
N TRP A 382 -7.39 -1.47 -9.16
CA TRP A 382 -7.67 -1.62 -7.72
C TRP A 382 -6.62 -2.46 -6.94
N GLU A 383 -6.50 -3.75 -7.25
CA GLU A 383 -5.49 -4.68 -6.75
C GLU A 383 -4.28 -4.74 -7.68
N ALA A 384 -3.39 -3.75 -7.57
CA ALA A 384 -2.08 -3.71 -8.23
C ALA A 384 -1.00 -3.13 -7.30
N THR A 385 -1.11 -3.42 -6.00
CA THR A 385 -0.30 -2.78 -4.95
C THR A 385 0.67 -3.73 -4.25
N ALA A 386 0.52 -5.05 -4.43
CA ALA A 386 1.36 -6.05 -3.79
C ALA A 386 2.39 -6.63 -4.76
N VAL A 387 3.46 -7.22 -4.19
CA VAL A 387 4.63 -7.71 -4.94
C VAL A 387 4.24 -8.69 -6.04
N GLY A 388 3.32 -9.61 -5.74
CA GLY A 388 2.89 -10.64 -6.71
C GLY A 388 2.28 -10.07 -7.98
N GLU A 389 1.52 -8.97 -7.87
CA GLU A 389 0.97 -8.25 -9.02
C GLU A 389 2.04 -7.36 -9.67
N LEU A 390 2.80 -6.60 -8.88
CA LEU A 390 3.79 -5.65 -9.37
C LEU A 390 4.91 -6.31 -10.19
N ARG A 391 5.38 -7.50 -9.81
CA ARG A 391 6.38 -8.24 -10.60
C ARG A 391 5.91 -8.58 -12.01
N MET A 392 4.61 -8.85 -12.18
CA MET A 392 4.03 -9.11 -13.50
C MET A 392 3.97 -7.83 -14.35
N HIS A 393 3.68 -6.67 -13.73
CA HIS A 393 3.75 -5.38 -14.42
C HIS A 393 5.17 -5.03 -14.83
N ALA A 394 6.15 -5.22 -13.93
CA ALA A 394 7.56 -5.00 -14.20
C ALA A 394 8.06 -5.86 -15.36
N GLN A 395 7.75 -7.17 -15.35
CA GLN A 395 8.14 -8.08 -16.43
C GLN A 395 7.54 -7.66 -17.77
N ARG A 396 6.25 -7.29 -17.82
CA ARG A 396 5.61 -6.84 -19.07
C ARG A 396 6.28 -5.59 -19.65
N VAL A 397 6.55 -4.59 -18.81
CA VAL A 397 7.23 -3.36 -19.25
C VAL A 397 8.65 -3.67 -19.73
N ALA A 398 9.40 -4.49 -18.99
CA ALA A 398 10.74 -4.88 -19.37
C ALA A 398 10.77 -5.63 -20.72
N THR A 399 9.84 -6.57 -20.95
CA THR A 399 9.74 -7.28 -22.24
C THR A 399 9.36 -6.36 -23.39
N LEU A 400 8.44 -5.41 -23.16
CA LEU A 400 8.07 -4.42 -24.17
C LEU A 400 9.30 -3.60 -24.60
N LEU A 401 10.00 -3.00 -23.64
CA LEU A 401 11.15 -2.13 -23.90
C LEU A 401 12.34 -2.89 -24.50
N ALA A 402 12.50 -4.18 -24.18
CA ALA A 402 13.56 -5.00 -24.78
C ALA A 402 13.31 -5.32 -26.25
N ASN A 403 12.04 -5.35 -26.68
CA ASN A 403 11.62 -5.71 -28.05
C ASN A 403 11.44 -4.50 -28.98
N GLU A 404 11.49 -3.26 -28.46
CA GLU A 404 11.45 -2.04 -29.28
C GLU A 404 12.80 -1.67 -29.91
N ARG A 405 13.84 -2.50 -29.67
CA ARG A 405 15.13 -2.46 -30.38
C ARG A 405 15.06 -3.24 -31.69
#